data_AF-A0A847WTJ2-F1
#
_entry.id   AF-A0A847WTJ2-F1
#
_cell.length_a   1.000
_cell.length_b   1.000
_cell.length_c   1.000
_cell.angle_alpha   90.00
_cell.angle_beta   90.00
_cell.angle_gamma   90.00
#
_symmetry.space_group_name_H-M   'P 1'
#
loop_
_entity.id
_entity.type
_entity.pdbx_description
1 polymer ?
#
loop_
_entity_poly.entity_id
_entity_poly.type
_entity_poly.pdbx_seq_one_letter_code
_entity_poly.pdbx_strand_id
1 'polypeptide(L)' 'MSHGEVLFEFVQVGQQMRVAAVDPATNTEVIVIAPVNASRQHMQQIAMAKLRRKLGQVDPPPQPPKKYA' A
#
# COMPACT_ATOMS: atom_id res chain seq x y z
N MET A 1 11.06 -21.17 1.20
CA MET A 1 9.77 -20.60 0.75
C MET A 1 9.59 -19.29 1.50
N SER A 2 9.85 -18.15 0.85
CA SER A 2 9.83 -16.80 1.44
C SER A 2 8.40 -16.31 1.63
N HIS A 3 7.73 -16.78 2.68
CA HIS A 3 6.44 -16.22 3.10
C HIS A 3 6.67 -14.82 3.70
N GLY A 4 6.30 -13.77 2.96
CA GLY A 4 6.06 -12.43 3.52
C GLY A 4 7.00 -11.31 3.09
N GLU A 5 7.95 -11.54 2.19
CA GLU A 5 8.77 -10.45 1.66
C GLU A 5 8.03 -9.71 0.53
N VAL A 6 7.50 -8.53 0.85
CA VAL A 6 6.92 -7.61 -0.14
C VAL A 6 8.04 -6.76 -0.72
N LEU A 7 8.13 -6.74 -2.05
CA LEU A 7 9.11 -5.92 -2.77
C LEU A 7 8.54 -4.53 -3.00
N PHE A 8 9.37 -3.50 -2.81
CA PHE A 8 8.98 -2.11 -3.04
C PHE A 8 9.88 -1.43 -4.07
N GLU A 9 9.27 -0.84 -5.09
CA GLU A 9 9.94 0.03 -6.07
C GLU A 9 9.53 1.48 -5.84
N PHE A 10 10.48 2.41 -5.97
CA PHE A 10 10.25 3.85 -5.85
C PHE A 10 10.75 4.54 -7.12
N VAL A 11 9.85 5.22 -7.83
CA VAL A 11 10.17 5.96 -9.05
C VAL A 11 9.64 7.38 -8.90
N GLN A 12 10.55 8.36 -8.90
CA GLN A 12 10.14 9.77 -8.89
C GLN A 12 9.67 10.19 -10.30
N VAL A 13 8.52 10.82 -10.36
CA VAL A 13 7.95 11.42 -11.58
C VAL A 13 7.58 12.87 -11.26
N GLY A 14 8.46 13.80 -11.61
CA GLY A 14 8.31 15.21 -11.24
C GLY A 14 8.24 15.40 -9.72
N GLN A 15 7.13 15.99 -9.24
CA GLN A 15 6.88 16.25 -7.81
C GLN A 15 6.19 15.08 -7.08
N GLN A 16 6.03 13.94 -7.75
CA GLN A 16 5.39 12.75 -7.21
C GLN A 16 6.38 11.59 -7.10
N MET A 17 6.12 10.70 -6.15
CA MET A 17 6.76 9.41 -5.98
C MET A 17 5.75 8.33 -6.32
N ARG A 18 6.02 7.54 -7.35
CA ARG A 18 5.32 6.29 -7.65
C ARG A 18 5.95 5.18 -6.83
N VAL A 19 5.15 4.49 -6.05
CA VAL A 19 5.59 3.37 -5.22
C VAL A 19 4.84 2.11 -5.65
N ALA A 20 5.57 1.12 -6.15
CA ALA A 20 5.05 -0.21 -6.39
C ALA A 20 5.27 -1.09 -5.17
N ALA A 21 4.26 -1.84 -4.75
CA ALA A 21 4.39 -2.91 -3.75
C ALA A 21 3.93 -4.23 -4.38
N VAL A 22 4.81 -5.23 -4.39
CA VAL A 22 4.60 -6.51 -5.06
C VAL A 22 4.71 -7.64 -4.05
N ASP A 23 3.69 -8.50 -4.01
CA ASP A 23 3.76 -9.80 -3.36
C ASP A 23 4.20 -10.86 -4.38
N PRO A 24 5.45 -11.39 -4.30
CA PRO A 24 5.96 -12.36 -5.27
C PRO A 24 5.26 -13.71 -5.18
N ALA A 25 4.61 -14.05 -4.06
CA ALA A 25 3.93 -15.32 -3.92
C ALA A 25 2.64 -15.38 -4.75
N THR A 26 1.93 -14.26 -4.86
CA THR A 26 0.65 -14.16 -5.58
C THR A 26 0.76 -13.41 -6.91
N ASN A 27 1.93 -12.82 -7.21
CA ASN A 27 2.13 -11.86 -8.30
C ASN A 27 1.17 -10.66 -8.23
N THR A 28 0.72 -10.30 -7.02
CA THR A 28 -0.15 -9.14 -6.83
C THR A 28 0.68 -7.88 -6.70
N GLU A 29 0.43 -6.90 -7.56
CA GLU A 29 1.04 -5.58 -7.50
C GLU A 29 0.00 -4.51 -7.20
N VAL A 30 0.39 -3.53 -6.38
CA VAL A 30 -0.35 -2.28 -6.23
C VAL A 30 0.57 -1.08 -6.40
N ILE A 31 0.03 -0.01 -6.99
CA ILE A 31 0.71 1.27 -7.13
C ILE A 31 0.10 2.31 -6.17
N VAL A 32 0.96 3.06 -5.51
CA VAL A 32 0.62 4.26 -4.72
C VAL A 32 1.34 5.47 -5.32
N ILE A 33 0.64 6.59 -5.37
CA ILE A 33 1.23 7.89 -5.74
C ILE A 33 1.26 8.74 -4.47
N ALA A 34 2.43 9.26 -4.13
CA ALA A 34 2.65 10.13 -2.98
C ALA A 34 3.43 11.39 -3.39
N PRO A 35 3.40 12.46 -2.59
CA PRO A 35 4.33 13.59 -2.76
C PRO A 35 5.79 13.14 -2.64
N VAL A 36 6.70 13.77 -3.39
CA VAL A 36 8.15 13.46 -3.32
C VAL A 36 8.76 13.70 -1.93
N ASN A 37 8.16 14.60 -1.13
CA ASN A 37 8.61 14.92 0.22
C ASN A 37 8.00 14.04 1.32
N ALA A 38 7.14 13.08 0.97
CA ALA A 38 6.62 12.11 1.93
C ALA A 38 7.75 11.19 2.43
N SER A 39 7.69 10.77 3.70
CA SER A 39 8.70 9.85 4.22
C SER A 39 8.57 8.47 3.56
N ARG A 40 9.72 7.83 3.30
CA ARG A 40 9.75 6.50 2.69
C ARG A 40 8.94 5.47 3.48
N GLN A 41 9.06 5.49 4.81
CA GLN A 41 8.31 4.61 5.70
C GLN A 41 6.79 4.80 5.54
N HIS A 42 6.32 6.05 5.47
CA HIS A 42 4.89 6.33 5.32
C HIS A 42 4.36 5.82 3.96
N MET A 43 5.13 6.04 2.89
CA MET A 43 4.78 5.50 1.57
C MET A 43 4.70 3.97 1.56
N GLN A 44 5.65 3.29 2.20
CA GLN A 44 5.63 1.83 2.36
C GLN A 44 4.41 1.36 3.15
N GLN A 45 4.05 2.04 4.24
CA GLN A 45 2.87 1.70 5.05
C GLN A 45 1.58 1.78 4.22
N ILE A 46 1.39 2.84 3.44
CA ILE A 46 0.22 3.00 2.57
C ILE A 46 0.19 1.91 1.49
N ALA A 47 1.32 1.66 0.82
CA ALA A 47 1.41 0.66 -0.23
C ALA A 47 1.18 -0.76 0.32
N MET A 48 1.73 -1.09 1.48
CA MET A 48 1.48 -2.34 2.20
C MET A 48 0.01 -2.49 2.57
N ALA A 49 -0.64 -1.45 3.12
CA ALA A 49 -2.05 -1.50 3.48
C ALA A 49 -2.94 -1.74 2.25
N LYS A 50 -2.62 -1.09 1.12
CA LYS A 50 -3.31 -1.29 -0.15
C LYS A 50 -3.10 -2.70 -0.71
N LEU A 51 -1.90 -3.26 -0.60
CA LEU A 51 -1.57 -4.61 -1.03
C LEU A 51 -2.35 -5.64 -0.19
N ARG A 52 -2.31 -5.52 1.14
CA ARG A 52 -3.09 -6.38 2.06
C ARG A 52 -4.58 -6.35 1.74
N ARG A 53 -5.12 -5.16 1.43
CA ARG A 53 -6.53 -5.01 1.00
C ARG A 53 -6.82 -5.77 -0.29
N LYS A 54 -5.91 -5.69 -1.26
CA LYS A 54 -6.04 -6.42 -2.53
C LYS A 54 -5.96 -7.94 -2.33
N LEU A 55 -5.13 -8.38 -1.40
CA LEU A 55 -4.98 -9.79 -0.98
C LEU A 55 -6.12 -10.31 -0.09
N GLY A 56 -7.10 -9.47 0.29
CA GLY A 56 -8.20 -9.86 1.17
C GLY A 56 -7.79 -10.06 2.63
N GLN A 57 -6.64 -9.53 3.05
CA GLN A 57 -6.06 -9.68 4.39
C GLN A 57 -6.45 -8.54 5.35
N VAL A 58 -7.57 -7.85 5.10
CA VAL A 58 -7.97 -6.68 5.88
C VAL A 58 -9.31 -6.97 6.54
N ASP A 59 -9.37 -6.78 7.86
CA ASP A 59 -10.60 -6.76 8.61
C ASP A 59 -11.57 -5.72 8.02
N PRO A 60 -12.90 -5.95 8.09
CA PRO A 60 -13.88 -5.04 7.51
C PRO A 60 -13.60 -3.59 7.94
N PRO A 61 -13.80 -2.60 7.03
CA PRO A 61 -13.53 -1.21 7.34
C PRO A 61 -14.23 -0.82 8.65
N PRO A 62 -13.62 0.01 9.51
CA PRO A 62 -14.29 0.51 10.70
C PRO A 62 -15.61 1.12 10.23
N GLN A 63 -16.71 0.59 10.77
CA GLN A 63 -18.04 1.07 10.43
C GLN A 63 -18.05 2.58 10.68
N PRO A 64 -18.50 3.40 9.71
CA PRO A 64 -18.61 4.83 9.96
C PRO A 64 -19.44 5.02 11.23
N PRO A 65 -19.03 5.94 12.13
CA PRO A 65 -19.79 6.18 13.35
C PRO A 65 -21.22 6.48 12.94
N LYS A 66 -22.20 5.77 13.54
CA LYS A 66 -23.62 6.05 13.39
C LYS A 66 -23.87 7.47 13.88
N LYS A 67 -23.71 8.45 13.00
CA LYS A 67 -24.33 9.76 13.14
C LYS A 67 -25.77 9.56 12.68
N TYR A 68 -26.70 10.19 13.38
CA TYR A 68 -28.16 10.04 13.28
C TYR A 68 -28.72 8.85 14.09
N ALA A 69 -28.84 9.07 15.40
CA ALA A 69 -29.88 8.50 16.27
C ALA A 69 -30.45 9.64 17.11
#